data_AF-A0A328LCW6-F1
#
_entry.id   AF-A0A328LCW6-F1
#
_cell.length_a   1.000
_cell.length_b   1.000
_cell.length_c   1.000
_cell.angle_alpha   90.00
_cell.angle_beta   90.00
_cell.angle_gamma   90.00
#
_symmetry.space_group_name_H-M   'P 1'
#
loop_
_entity.id
_entity.type
_entity.pdbx_description
1 polymer ?
#
loop_
_entity_poly.entity_id
_entity_poly.type
_entity_poly.pdbx_seq_one_letter_code
_entity_poly.pdbx_strand_id
1 'polypeptide(L)'
;MNRLFKMHETSIIILLLLYIAFVGVMNPSFVQFSSLSLIMKSSVILVILAIGQSFVLFTKNIDVSVGSIMGLSAAVCGMLLTDGYSAFISIFAAIILGALIGMVNGIGVTKFRVPAIIMTLGMLGIIRGAMLLFTGGKWIEDIPNEYKQISSIMMLGIPVTVWTVLIILLLLYFFLMKVQIGRYFYAVGDNEDGARLIGIHVDKVKIYAFIISGISAGLAGCIFVMNIGFVPNQTGTGIELQVIAAAVLGGIHLKGGTGSIFGAALGAFFLEVISSSLVFLKIPAFWNSAISGFLLLLIIILDSVLKKWKKLRQLEERRVNL
;
A
#
# COMPACT_ATOMS: atom_id res chain seq x y z
N MET A 1 18.85 13.12 11.14
CA MET A 1 17.88 12.23 10.47
C MET A 1 16.81 12.97 9.65
N ASN A 2 16.29 14.14 10.07
CA ASN A 2 15.18 14.84 9.37
C ASN A 2 15.49 15.43 7.98
N ARG A 3 16.74 15.80 7.65
CA ARG A 3 17.03 16.45 6.35
C ARG A 3 16.90 15.51 5.14
N LEU A 4 17.34 14.26 5.25
CA LEU A 4 17.33 13.31 4.11
C LEU A 4 15.93 12.84 3.73
N PHE A 5 15.05 12.61 4.71
CA PHE A 5 13.64 12.29 4.46
C PHE A 5 12.90 13.47 3.83
N LYS A 6 13.12 14.70 4.34
CA LYS A 6 12.58 15.92 3.73
C LYS A 6 12.99 16.05 2.26
N MET A 7 14.21 15.69 1.90
CA MET A 7 14.69 15.78 0.51
C MET A 7 13.96 14.80 -0.42
N HIS A 8 13.73 13.54 -0.03
CA HIS A 8 12.99 12.58 -0.87
C HIS A 8 11.51 12.96 -1.02
N GLU A 9 10.85 13.34 0.08
CA GLU A 9 9.45 13.78 0.06
C GLU A 9 9.28 15.05 -0.78
N THR A 10 10.25 15.97 -0.74
CA THR A 10 10.23 17.17 -1.58
C THR A 10 10.41 16.82 -3.07
N SER A 11 11.34 15.91 -3.39
CA SER A 11 11.56 15.47 -4.78
C SER A 11 10.33 14.82 -5.39
N ILE A 12 9.62 13.94 -4.67
CA ILE A 12 8.41 13.29 -5.19
C ILE A 12 7.26 14.31 -5.37
N ILE A 13 7.11 15.28 -4.47
CA ILE A 13 6.12 16.35 -4.61
C ILE A 13 6.42 17.20 -5.85
N ILE A 14 7.68 17.58 -6.07
CA ILE A 14 8.08 18.34 -7.26
C ILE A 14 7.77 17.54 -8.52
N LEU A 15 8.16 16.27 -8.57
CA LEU A 15 7.90 15.40 -9.73
C LEU A 15 6.40 15.25 -10.00
N LEU A 16 5.60 15.05 -8.95
CA LEU A 16 4.14 14.98 -9.01
C LEU A 16 3.54 16.27 -9.58
N LEU A 17 3.94 17.43 -9.08
CA LEU A 17 3.45 18.72 -9.56
C LEU A 17 3.82 18.97 -11.02
N LEU A 18 5.06 18.65 -11.42
CA LEU A 18 5.50 18.74 -12.81
C LEU A 18 4.69 17.81 -13.73
N TYR A 19 4.41 16.60 -13.27
CA TYR A 19 3.61 15.63 -14.02
C TYR A 19 2.16 16.09 -14.19
N ILE A 20 1.52 16.58 -13.12
CA ILE A 20 0.16 17.14 -13.19
C ILE A 20 0.12 18.33 -14.15
N ALA A 21 1.10 19.23 -14.09
CA ALA A 21 1.19 20.37 -15.01
C ALA A 21 1.35 19.91 -16.46
N PHE A 22 2.21 18.92 -16.72
CA PHE A 22 2.41 18.36 -18.05
C PHE A 22 1.11 17.77 -18.62
N VAL A 23 0.41 16.92 -17.85
CA VAL A 23 -0.87 16.33 -18.28
C VAL A 23 -1.94 17.41 -18.42
N GLY A 24 -1.96 18.42 -17.54
CA GLY A 24 -2.90 19.54 -17.60
C GLY A 24 -2.76 20.38 -18.87
N VAL A 25 -1.55 20.54 -19.40
CA VAL A 25 -1.32 21.19 -20.70
C VAL A 25 -1.89 20.35 -21.84
N MET A 26 -1.79 19.02 -21.76
CA MET A 26 -2.34 18.12 -22.79
C MET A 26 -3.87 17.98 -22.71
N ASN A 27 -4.42 18.00 -21.50
CA ASN A 27 -5.85 17.87 -21.24
C ASN A 27 -6.27 18.77 -20.06
N PRO A 28 -6.77 19.99 -20.33
CA PRO A 28 -7.17 20.94 -19.28
C PRO A 28 -8.26 20.41 -18.33
N SER A 29 -9.07 19.44 -18.77
CA SER A 29 -10.07 18.81 -17.90
C SER A 29 -9.43 18.02 -16.75
N PHE A 30 -8.20 17.53 -16.92
CA PHE A 30 -7.49 16.77 -15.89
C PHE A 30 -7.24 17.56 -14.60
N VAL A 31 -6.95 18.87 -14.72
CA VAL A 31 -6.65 19.76 -13.60
C VAL A 31 -7.89 20.44 -13.02
N GLN A 32 -9.09 20.14 -13.55
CA GLN A 32 -10.33 20.63 -12.96
C GLN A 32 -10.52 20.05 -11.56
N PHE A 33 -11.12 20.85 -10.67
CA PHE A 33 -11.35 20.46 -9.28
C PHE A 33 -12.16 19.15 -9.17
N SER A 34 -13.16 18.95 -10.02
CA SER A 34 -13.97 17.73 -10.09
C SER A 34 -13.11 16.49 -10.40
N SER A 35 -12.21 16.61 -11.38
CA SER A 35 -11.28 15.54 -11.77
C SER A 35 -10.24 15.28 -10.70
N LEU A 36 -9.63 16.31 -10.11
CA LEU A 36 -8.68 16.15 -9.01
C LEU A 36 -9.33 15.49 -7.78
N SER A 37 -10.56 15.89 -7.43
CA SER A 37 -11.31 15.26 -6.34
C SER A 37 -11.60 13.78 -6.62
N LEU A 38 -11.89 13.42 -7.87
CA LEU A 38 -12.08 12.02 -8.26
C LEU A 38 -10.78 11.21 -8.17
N ILE A 39 -9.66 11.78 -8.62
CA ILE A 39 -8.32 11.17 -8.52
C ILE A 39 -7.96 10.94 -7.06
N MET A 40 -8.20 11.93 -6.18
CA MET A 40 -8.02 11.78 -4.74
C MET A 40 -8.88 10.64 -4.18
N LYS A 41 -10.16 10.54 -4.58
CA LYS A 41 -11.05 9.46 -4.16
C LYS A 41 -10.54 8.07 -4.59
N SER A 42 -10.06 7.94 -5.82
CA SER A 42 -9.52 6.67 -6.35
C SER A 42 -8.21 6.27 -5.67
N SER A 43 -7.36 7.26 -5.33
CA SER A 43 -6.04 7.03 -4.73
C SER A 43 -6.10 6.39 -3.34
N VAL A 44 -7.20 6.59 -2.63
CA VAL A 44 -7.41 6.14 -1.24
C VAL A 44 -7.06 4.66 -1.06
N ILE A 45 -7.47 3.81 -1.98
CA ILE A 45 -7.23 2.36 -1.93
C ILE A 45 -5.73 2.08 -2.02
N LEU A 46 -5.05 2.64 -3.02
CA LEU A 46 -3.61 2.40 -3.19
C LEU A 46 -2.80 3.00 -2.04
N VAL A 47 -3.20 4.18 -1.53
CA VAL A 47 -2.54 4.86 -0.41
C VAL A 47 -2.62 4.05 0.88
N ILE A 48 -3.81 3.58 1.28
CA ILE A 48 -3.94 2.81 2.52
C ILE A 48 -3.18 1.48 2.44
N LEU A 49 -3.20 0.82 1.28
CA LEU A 49 -2.42 -0.40 1.05
C LEU A 49 -0.91 -0.13 1.12
N ALA A 50 -0.43 0.96 0.52
CA ALA A 50 0.99 1.33 0.58
C ALA A 50 1.44 1.68 2.01
N ILE A 51 0.59 2.35 2.79
CA ILE A 51 0.85 2.61 4.21
C ILE A 51 0.96 1.29 4.98
N GLY A 52 0.05 0.34 4.78
CA GLY A 52 0.12 -0.98 5.41
C GLY A 52 1.38 -1.75 5.02
N GLN A 53 1.66 -1.82 3.72
CA GLN A 53 2.84 -2.50 3.17
C GLN A 53 4.15 -1.88 3.66
N SER A 54 4.16 -0.59 3.98
CA SER A 54 5.34 0.09 4.53
C SER A 54 5.87 -0.60 5.79
N PHE A 55 5.00 -1.07 6.68
CA PHE A 55 5.42 -1.77 7.90
C PHE A 55 6.11 -3.10 7.58
N VAL A 56 5.60 -3.84 6.60
CA VAL A 56 6.21 -5.10 6.15
C VAL A 56 7.57 -4.83 5.53
N LEU A 57 7.67 -3.83 4.66
CA LEU A 57 8.92 -3.40 4.03
C LEU A 57 9.96 -2.92 5.04
N PHE A 58 9.56 -2.16 6.07
CA PHE A 58 10.47 -1.75 7.12
C PHE A 58 11.16 -2.95 7.76
N THR A 59 10.48 -4.08 7.90
CA THR A 59 11.04 -5.31 8.50
C THR A 59 11.81 -6.23 7.54
N LYS A 60 12.25 -5.74 6.37
CA LYS A 60 12.92 -6.55 5.31
C LYS A 60 12.03 -7.64 4.69
N ASN A 61 10.71 -7.52 4.80
CA ASN A 61 9.76 -8.47 4.22
C ASN A 61 8.97 -7.83 3.07
N ILE A 62 8.33 -8.65 2.25
CA ILE A 62 7.41 -8.21 1.20
C ILE A 62 6.14 -9.05 1.34
N ASP A 63 4.98 -8.39 1.44
CA ASP A 63 3.68 -9.03 1.40
C ASP A 63 3.09 -8.92 0.00
N VAL A 64 3.15 -10.00 -0.76
CA VAL A 64 2.54 -10.05 -2.11
C VAL A 64 1.04 -10.34 -2.03
N SER A 65 0.55 -10.88 -0.91
CA SER A 65 -0.87 -11.24 -0.74
C SER A 65 -1.79 -10.07 -0.47
N VAL A 66 -1.26 -8.87 -0.22
CA VAL A 66 -2.01 -7.67 0.16
C VAL A 66 -3.20 -7.38 -0.77
N GLY A 67 -3.02 -7.55 -2.09
CA GLY A 67 -4.10 -7.37 -3.08
C GLY A 67 -5.22 -8.40 -2.95
N SER A 68 -4.85 -9.68 -2.81
CA SER A 68 -5.82 -10.75 -2.57
C SER A 68 -6.56 -10.62 -1.23
N ILE A 69 -5.87 -10.18 -0.16
CA ILE A 69 -6.50 -9.91 1.14
C ILE A 69 -7.58 -8.83 0.98
N MET A 70 -7.26 -7.75 0.26
CA MET A 70 -8.23 -6.70 -0.07
C MET A 70 -9.43 -7.27 -0.84
N GLY A 71 -9.18 -8.09 -1.87
CA GLY A 71 -10.22 -8.72 -2.69
C GLY A 71 -11.17 -9.59 -1.87
N LEU A 72 -10.64 -10.48 -1.05
CA LEU A 72 -11.46 -11.33 -0.17
C LEU A 72 -12.19 -10.50 0.90
N SER A 73 -11.54 -9.48 1.46
CA SER A 73 -12.17 -8.59 2.44
C SER A 73 -13.32 -7.78 1.81
N ALA A 74 -13.16 -7.33 0.57
CA ALA A 74 -14.23 -6.71 -0.20
C ALA A 74 -15.39 -7.69 -0.44
N ALA A 75 -15.08 -8.95 -0.78
CA ALA A 75 -16.11 -9.98 -0.97
C ALA A 75 -16.89 -10.25 0.31
N VAL A 76 -16.22 -10.44 1.44
CA VAL A 76 -16.89 -10.67 2.74
C VAL A 76 -17.70 -9.45 3.16
N CYS A 77 -17.17 -8.23 2.99
CA CYS A 77 -17.89 -7.00 3.28
C CYS A 77 -19.16 -6.89 2.40
N GLY A 78 -19.03 -7.13 1.10
CA GLY A 78 -20.13 -7.09 0.14
C GLY A 78 -21.22 -8.12 0.45
N MET A 79 -20.84 -9.37 0.71
CA MET A 79 -21.79 -10.44 1.04
C MET A 79 -22.57 -10.14 2.32
N LEU A 80 -21.90 -9.70 3.39
CA LEU A 80 -22.58 -9.35 4.63
C LEU A 80 -23.57 -8.19 4.44
N LEU A 81 -23.20 -7.20 3.62
CA LEU A 81 -24.11 -6.10 3.28
C LEU A 81 -25.33 -6.58 2.48
N THR A 82 -25.14 -7.47 1.50
CA THR A 82 -26.25 -8.01 0.70
C THR A 82 -27.15 -8.96 1.50
N ASP A 83 -26.59 -9.64 2.50
CA ASP A 83 -27.32 -10.50 3.43
C ASP A 83 -28.08 -9.69 4.51
N GLY A 84 -28.02 -8.35 4.46
CA GLY A 84 -28.76 -7.45 5.33
C GLY A 84 -28.07 -7.12 6.67
N TYR A 85 -26.81 -7.51 6.86
CA TYR A 85 -26.05 -7.08 8.05
C TYR A 85 -25.70 -5.58 7.97
N SER A 86 -25.62 -4.95 9.16
CA SER A 86 -25.25 -3.54 9.26
C SER A 86 -23.84 -3.29 8.73
N ALA A 87 -23.62 -2.09 8.16
CA ALA A 87 -22.32 -1.66 7.65
C ALA A 87 -21.19 -1.79 8.69
N PHE A 88 -21.50 -1.54 9.96
CA PHE A 88 -20.53 -1.67 11.05
C PHE A 88 -19.99 -3.10 11.20
N ILE A 89 -20.90 -4.09 11.18
CA ILE A 89 -20.53 -5.51 11.28
C ILE A 89 -19.71 -5.92 10.05
N SER A 90 -20.16 -5.52 8.85
CA SER A 90 -19.49 -5.87 7.59
C SER A 90 -18.07 -5.30 7.51
N ILE A 91 -17.88 -4.05 7.94
CA ILE A 91 -16.55 -3.41 8.00
C ILE A 91 -15.66 -4.14 9.00
N PHE A 92 -16.17 -4.40 10.22
CA PHE A 92 -15.36 -5.01 11.28
C PHE A 92 -14.95 -6.45 10.92
N ALA A 93 -15.85 -7.23 10.33
CA ALA A 93 -15.57 -8.58 9.85
C ALA A 93 -14.47 -8.59 8.79
N ALA A 94 -14.53 -7.68 7.81
CA ALA A 94 -13.52 -7.54 6.76
C ALA A 94 -12.14 -7.15 7.33
N ILE A 95 -12.09 -6.24 8.31
CA ILE A 95 -10.84 -5.85 8.98
C ILE A 95 -10.25 -7.03 9.77
N ILE A 96 -11.07 -7.75 10.54
CA ILE A 96 -10.62 -8.92 11.30
C ILE A 96 -10.07 -9.99 10.36
N LEU A 97 -10.77 -10.26 9.26
CA LEU A 97 -10.31 -11.23 8.28
C LEU A 97 -8.92 -10.86 7.72
N GLY A 98 -8.75 -9.60 7.34
CA GLY A 98 -7.45 -9.09 6.91
C GLY A 98 -6.36 -9.25 7.98
N ALA A 99 -6.66 -8.89 9.23
CA ALA A 99 -5.75 -9.03 10.36
C ALA A 99 -5.35 -10.50 10.61
N LEU A 100 -6.31 -11.43 10.54
CA LEU A 100 -6.08 -12.87 10.75
C LEU A 100 -5.18 -13.44 9.66
N ILE A 101 -5.43 -13.10 8.40
CA ILE A 101 -4.59 -13.55 7.29
C ILE A 101 -3.17 -12.95 7.41
N GLY A 102 -3.07 -11.67 7.75
CA GLY A 102 -1.79 -11.02 8.05
C GLY A 102 -1.05 -11.72 9.19
N MET A 103 -1.75 -12.10 10.25
CA MET A 103 -1.18 -12.88 11.36
C MET A 103 -0.65 -14.23 10.89
N VAL A 104 -1.41 -14.96 10.04
CA VAL A 104 -0.99 -16.24 9.46
C VAL A 104 0.29 -16.07 8.63
N ASN A 105 0.34 -15.07 7.76
CA ASN A 105 1.55 -14.74 7.00
C ASN A 105 2.73 -14.45 7.93
N GLY A 106 2.53 -13.58 8.94
CA GLY A 106 3.57 -13.24 9.91
C GLY A 106 4.09 -14.44 10.68
N ILE A 107 3.22 -15.36 11.12
CA ILE A 107 3.60 -16.60 11.81
C ILE A 107 4.35 -17.54 10.85
N GLY A 108 3.88 -17.68 9.61
CA GLY A 108 4.55 -18.39 8.52
C GLY A 108 6.01 -17.96 8.36
N VAL A 109 6.19 -16.64 8.28
CA VAL A 109 7.52 -16.05 8.06
C VAL A 109 8.43 -16.18 9.28
N THR A 110 7.89 -16.01 10.48
CA THR A 110 8.71 -15.95 11.70
C THR A 110 8.92 -17.31 12.35
N LYS A 111 7.84 -18.04 12.64
CA LYS A 111 7.88 -19.31 13.37
C LYS A 111 8.32 -20.48 12.49
N PHE A 112 7.81 -20.52 11.25
CA PHE A 112 8.16 -21.58 10.30
C PHE A 112 9.35 -21.20 9.41
N ARG A 113 9.87 -19.97 9.53
CA ARG A 113 11.03 -19.45 8.78
C ARG A 113 10.88 -19.58 7.26
N VAL A 114 9.64 -19.54 6.77
CA VAL A 114 9.36 -19.52 5.33
C VAL A 114 9.74 -18.13 4.80
N PRO A 115 10.48 -18.02 3.69
CA PRO A 115 10.76 -16.72 3.09
C PRO A 115 9.46 -15.94 2.79
N ALA A 116 9.40 -14.65 3.16
CA ALA A 116 8.17 -13.85 3.10
C ALA A 116 7.48 -13.83 1.73
N ILE A 117 8.26 -13.72 0.65
CA ILE A 117 7.75 -13.76 -0.72
C ILE A 117 7.05 -15.11 -0.99
N ILE A 118 7.64 -16.23 -0.56
CA ILE A 118 7.07 -17.57 -0.80
C ILE A 118 5.78 -17.74 0.02
N MET A 119 5.81 -17.38 1.31
CA MET A 119 4.63 -17.46 2.18
C MET A 119 3.47 -16.65 1.60
N THR A 120 3.73 -15.42 1.18
CA THR A 120 2.69 -14.48 0.74
C THR A 120 2.23 -14.74 -0.69
N LEU A 121 3.09 -15.22 -1.59
CA LEU A 121 2.67 -15.71 -2.91
C LEU A 121 1.78 -16.96 -2.79
N GLY A 122 2.12 -17.90 -1.90
CA GLY A 122 1.27 -19.06 -1.62
C GLY A 122 -0.08 -18.64 -1.05
N MET A 123 -0.08 -17.74 -0.06
CA MET A 123 -1.29 -17.20 0.52
C MET A 123 -2.15 -16.45 -0.51
N LEU A 124 -1.54 -15.70 -1.44
CA LEU A 124 -2.26 -15.04 -2.55
C LEU A 124 -3.09 -16.04 -3.35
N GLY A 125 -2.50 -17.19 -3.71
CA GLY A 125 -3.21 -18.26 -4.43
C GLY A 125 -4.36 -18.83 -3.62
N ILE A 126 -4.14 -19.12 -2.33
CA ILE A 126 -5.16 -19.65 -1.41
C ILE A 126 -6.32 -18.66 -1.29
N ILE A 127 -6.05 -17.38 -1.06
CA ILE A 127 -7.08 -16.35 -0.89
C ILE A 127 -7.88 -16.17 -2.18
N ARG A 128 -7.22 -16.14 -3.35
CA ARG A 128 -7.93 -16.05 -4.63
C ARG A 128 -8.85 -17.24 -4.87
N GLY A 129 -8.37 -18.46 -4.57
CA GLY A 129 -9.21 -19.66 -4.61
C GLY A 129 -10.39 -19.58 -3.64
N ALA A 130 -10.13 -19.16 -2.40
CA ALA A 130 -11.16 -19.00 -1.37
C ALA A 130 -12.22 -17.98 -1.77
N MET A 131 -11.82 -16.84 -2.36
CA MET A 131 -12.73 -15.82 -2.87
C MET A 131 -13.67 -16.40 -3.93
N LEU A 132 -13.14 -17.16 -4.91
CA LEU A 132 -13.96 -17.81 -5.94
C LEU A 132 -14.91 -18.87 -5.37
N LEU A 133 -14.46 -19.64 -4.37
CA LEU A 133 -15.30 -20.62 -3.69
C LEU A 133 -16.43 -19.94 -2.92
N PHE A 134 -16.15 -18.86 -2.19
CA PHE A 134 -17.14 -18.13 -1.42
C PHE A 134 -18.17 -17.40 -2.31
N THR A 135 -17.75 -16.83 -3.43
CA THR A 135 -18.69 -16.14 -4.33
C THR A 135 -19.33 -17.06 -5.37
N GLY A 136 -18.94 -18.34 -5.43
CA GLY A 136 -19.34 -19.25 -6.51
C GLY A 136 -18.91 -18.75 -7.90
N GLY A 137 -17.84 -17.95 -7.96
CA GLY A 137 -17.35 -17.29 -9.18
C GLY A 137 -18.19 -16.10 -9.66
N LYS A 138 -19.29 -15.76 -8.98
CA LYS A 138 -20.17 -14.65 -9.34
C LYS A 138 -19.65 -13.31 -8.82
N TRP A 139 -20.17 -12.23 -9.39
CA TRP A 139 -19.99 -10.89 -8.85
C TRP A 139 -20.96 -10.70 -7.69
N ILE A 140 -20.52 -9.95 -6.67
CA ILE A 140 -21.41 -9.51 -5.60
C ILE A 140 -21.98 -8.18 -6.05
N GLU A 141 -23.27 -8.17 -6.32
CA GLU A 141 -24.04 -7.01 -6.79
C GLU A 141 -24.96 -6.50 -5.68
N ASP A 142 -25.84 -5.55 -5.98
CA ASP A 142 -26.89 -5.08 -5.05
C ASP A 142 -26.40 -4.55 -3.70
N ILE A 143 -25.20 -3.96 -3.67
CA ILE A 143 -24.72 -3.25 -2.48
C ILE A 143 -25.71 -2.14 -2.09
N PRO A 144 -26.17 -2.09 -0.82
CA PRO A 144 -27.15 -1.12 -0.35
C PRO A 144 -26.75 0.33 -0.68
N ASN A 145 -27.72 1.13 -1.12
CA ASN A 145 -27.49 2.53 -1.49
C ASN A 145 -26.95 3.36 -0.32
N GLU A 146 -27.38 3.06 0.90
CA GLU A 146 -26.89 3.69 2.13
C GLU A 146 -25.37 3.55 2.27
N TYR A 147 -24.82 2.36 1.98
CA TYR A 147 -23.38 2.13 2.05
C TYR A 147 -22.63 2.88 0.93
N LYS A 148 -23.17 2.86 -0.31
CA LYS A 148 -22.59 3.57 -1.45
C LYS A 148 -22.55 5.09 -1.25
N GLN A 149 -23.59 5.64 -0.63
CA GLN A 149 -23.73 7.08 -0.36
C GLN A 149 -22.63 7.61 0.57
N ILE A 150 -22.10 6.79 1.48
CA ILE A 150 -20.97 7.19 2.36
C ILE A 150 -19.77 7.67 1.52
N SER A 151 -19.50 7.03 0.38
CA SER A 151 -18.38 7.44 -0.50
C SER A 151 -18.61 8.77 -1.21
N SER A 152 -19.86 9.22 -1.32
CA SER A 152 -20.26 10.44 -2.02
C SER A 152 -20.33 11.66 -1.09
N ILE A 153 -20.24 11.44 0.23
CA ILE A 153 -20.20 12.53 1.20
C ILE A 153 -18.90 13.32 0.99
N MET A 154 -19.05 14.62 0.75
CA MET A 154 -17.94 15.56 0.66
C MET A 154 -17.89 16.41 1.91
N MET A 155 -16.70 16.54 2.49
CA MET A 155 -16.43 17.42 3.62
C MET A 155 -15.32 18.39 3.21
N LEU A 156 -15.60 19.69 3.27
CA LEU A 156 -14.68 20.75 2.80
C LEU A 156 -14.24 20.56 1.32
N GLY A 157 -15.12 20.03 0.48
CA GLY A 157 -14.83 19.75 -0.94
C GLY A 157 -13.98 18.50 -1.19
N ILE A 158 -13.65 17.73 -0.15
CA ILE A 158 -12.86 16.49 -0.23
C ILE A 158 -13.73 15.29 0.17
N PRO A 159 -13.68 14.15 -0.54
CA PRO A 159 -14.43 12.95 -0.16
C PRO A 159 -14.10 12.46 1.25
N VAL A 160 -15.10 12.01 2.01
CA VAL A 160 -14.91 11.49 3.38
C VAL A 160 -13.94 10.30 3.42
N THR A 161 -13.89 9.48 2.37
CA THR A 161 -12.93 8.36 2.26
C THR A 161 -11.47 8.83 2.30
N VAL A 162 -11.17 10.01 1.76
CA VAL A 162 -9.83 10.62 1.83
C VAL A 162 -9.51 11.03 3.27
N TRP A 163 -10.46 11.64 3.97
CA TRP A 163 -10.29 12.01 5.38
C TRP A 163 -10.00 10.80 6.26
N THR A 164 -10.69 9.68 6.03
CA THR A 164 -10.45 8.43 6.75
C THR A 164 -9.00 7.97 6.57
N VAL A 165 -8.48 7.96 5.34
CA VAL A 165 -7.08 7.59 5.08
C VAL A 165 -6.09 8.58 5.66
N LEU A 166 -6.37 9.89 5.59
CA LEU A 166 -5.50 10.91 6.19
C LEU A 166 -5.42 10.75 7.71
N ILE A 167 -6.53 10.46 8.38
CA ILE A 167 -6.56 10.17 9.81
C ILE A 167 -5.71 8.93 10.11
N ILE A 168 -5.87 7.84 9.35
CA ILE A 168 -5.07 6.61 9.52
C ILE A 168 -3.58 6.89 9.30
N LEU A 169 -3.23 7.63 8.26
CA LEU A 169 -1.86 8.03 7.96
C LEU A 169 -1.25 8.82 9.13
N LEU A 170 -1.98 9.81 9.66
CA LEU A 170 -1.53 10.60 10.80
C LEU A 170 -1.37 9.74 12.07
N LEU A 171 -2.34 8.88 12.37
CA LEU A 171 -2.27 7.99 13.53
C LEU A 171 -1.07 7.06 13.46
N LEU A 172 -0.85 6.41 12.32
CA LEU A 172 0.29 5.51 12.10
C LEU A 172 1.62 6.27 12.07
N TYR A 173 1.63 7.51 11.60
CA TYR A 173 2.80 8.36 11.62
C TYR A 173 3.20 8.75 13.04
N PHE A 174 2.23 9.21 13.84
CA PHE A 174 2.46 9.50 15.26
C PHE A 174 2.86 8.24 16.01
N PHE A 175 2.27 7.09 15.70
CA PHE A 175 2.69 5.80 16.25
C PHE A 175 4.17 5.51 15.94
N LEU A 176 4.63 5.68 14.70
CA LEU A 176 6.04 5.47 14.32
C LEU A 176 7.00 6.45 14.99
N MET A 177 6.62 7.73 15.11
CA MET A 177 7.51 8.75 15.65
C MET A 177 7.54 8.78 17.18
N LYS A 178 6.38 8.68 17.82
CA LYS A 178 6.21 8.93 19.26
C LYS A 178 6.25 7.64 20.07
N VAL A 179 5.74 6.53 19.55
CA VAL A 179 5.66 5.26 20.30
C VAL A 179 6.93 4.43 20.10
N GLN A 180 7.47 3.89 21.19
CA GLN A 180 8.70 3.08 21.17
C GLN A 180 8.59 1.85 20.27
N ILE A 181 7.44 1.17 20.30
CA ILE A 181 7.16 -0.01 19.46
C ILE A 181 7.21 0.36 17.97
N GLY A 182 6.79 1.57 17.60
CA GLY A 182 6.86 2.05 16.22
C GLY A 182 8.30 2.11 15.68
N ARG A 183 9.28 2.41 16.54
CA ARG A 183 10.70 2.43 16.15
C ARG A 183 11.29 1.03 15.98
N TYR A 184 10.66 0.00 16.54
CA TYR A 184 11.15 -1.38 16.41
C TYR A 184 11.06 -1.90 14.98
N PHE A 185 10.09 -1.46 14.19
CA PHE A 185 9.99 -1.85 12.77
C PHE A 185 11.25 -1.44 12.00
N TYR A 186 11.75 -0.22 12.24
CA TYR A 186 13.00 0.27 11.65
C TYR A 186 14.22 -0.45 12.20
N ALA A 187 14.30 -0.67 13.53
CA ALA A 187 15.44 -1.34 14.15
C ALA A 187 15.59 -2.80 13.66
N VAL A 188 14.49 -3.55 13.60
CA VAL A 188 14.44 -4.91 13.05
C VAL A 188 14.85 -4.89 11.58
N GLY A 189 14.35 -3.92 10.83
CA GLY A 189 14.73 -3.69 9.45
C GLY A 189 16.20 -3.45 9.21
N ASP A 190 16.84 -2.63 10.04
CA ASP A 190 18.24 -2.26 9.87
C ASP A 190 19.16 -3.44 10.22
N ASN A 191 19.03 -3.97 11.44
CA ASN A 191 19.82 -5.09 11.93
C ASN A 191 19.00 -6.00 12.86
N GLU A 192 18.56 -7.16 12.35
CA GLU A 192 17.77 -8.11 13.13
C GLU A 192 18.53 -8.68 14.33
N ASP A 193 19.81 -9.03 14.15
CA ASP A 193 20.63 -9.57 15.23
C ASP A 193 20.93 -8.50 16.29
N GLY A 194 21.23 -7.28 15.84
CA GLY A 194 21.40 -6.12 16.71
C GLY A 194 20.13 -5.81 17.52
N ALA A 195 18.95 -5.89 16.89
CA ALA A 195 17.67 -5.71 17.55
C ALA A 195 17.42 -6.79 18.64
N ARG A 196 17.79 -8.05 18.37
CA ARG A 196 17.70 -9.13 19.38
C ARG A 196 18.60 -8.88 20.58
N LEU A 197 19.84 -8.42 20.36
CA LEU A 197 20.80 -8.14 21.43
C LEU A 197 20.33 -7.06 22.41
N ILE A 198 19.52 -6.10 21.94
CA ILE A 198 18.92 -5.06 22.79
C ILE A 198 17.51 -5.42 23.30
N GLY A 199 17.10 -6.69 23.20
CA GLY A 199 15.86 -7.21 23.79
C GLY A 199 14.59 -7.02 22.97
N ILE A 200 14.69 -6.63 21.68
CA ILE A 200 13.51 -6.52 20.81
C ILE A 200 13.07 -7.91 20.36
N HIS A 201 11.79 -8.22 20.55
CA HIS A 201 11.17 -9.45 20.09
C HIS A 201 10.91 -9.37 18.57
N VAL A 202 11.95 -9.62 17.76
CA VAL A 202 11.93 -9.50 16.29
C VAL A 202 10.72 -10.20 15.66
N ASP A 203 10.42 -11.42 16.11
CA ASP A 203 9.34 -12.22 15.55
C ASP A 203 7.97 -11.56 15.77
N LYS A 204 7.73 -10.98 16.96
CA LYS A 204 6.48 -10.25 17.24
C LYS A 204 6.36 -9.01 16.35
N VAL A 205 7.44 -8.27 16.16
CA VAL A 205 7.46 -7.06 15.31
C VAL A 205 7.12 -7.42 13.86
N LYS A 206 7.70 -8.49 13.32
CA LYS A 206 7.38 -8.99 11.98
C LYS A 206 5.91 -9.44 11.88
N ILE A 207 5.39 -10.16 12.87
CA ILE A 207 3.97 -10.55 12.90
C ILE A 207 3.06 -9.31 12.89
N TYR A 208 3.34 -8.32 13.74
CA TYR A 208 2.57 -7.07 13.76
C TYR A 208 2.64 -6.32 12.43
N ALA A 209 3.78 -6.36 11.73
CA ALA A 209 3.90 -5.73 10.42
C ALA A 209 2.91 -6.33 9.40
N PHE A 210 2.83 -7.66 9.33
CA PHE A 210 1.86 -8.33 8.46
C PHE A 210 0.41 -8.14 8.91
N ILE A 211 0.13 -8.07 10.23
CA ILE A 211 -1.20 -7.73 10.74
C ILE A 211 -1.62 -6.33 10.30
N ILE A 212 -0.73 -5.33 10.39
CA ILE A 212 -1.02 -3.95 9.97
C ILE A 212 -1.26 -3.90 8.45
N SER A 213 -0.47 -4.62 7.64
CA SER A 213 -0.73 -4.81 6.21
C SER A 213 -2.11 -5.41 5.95
N GLY A 214 -2.46 -6.49 6.66
CA GLY A 214 -3.75 -7.16 6.55
C GLY A 214 -4.94 -6.28 6.96
N ILE A 215 -4.83 -5.53 8.05
CA ILE A 215 -5.84 -4.54 8.49
C ILE A 215 -6.03 -3.47 7.40
N SER A 216 -4.93 -2.97 6.84
CA SER A 216 -4.97 -1.96 5.78
C SER A 216 -5.65 -2.49 4.51
N ALA A 217 -5.40 -3.77 4.17
CA ALA A 217 -6.08 -4.45 3.08
C ALA A 217 -7.58 -4.69 3.36
N GLY A 218 -7.93 -5.04 4.59
CA GLY A 218 -9.34 -5.15 5.02
C GLY A 218 -10.10 -3.83 4.88
N LEU A 219 -9.50 -2.74 5.34
CA LEU A 219 -10.03 -1.38 5.18
C LEU A 219 -10.13 -0.96 3.71
N ALA A 220 -9.10 -1.24 2.91
CA ALA A 220 -9.10 -0.98 1.47
C ALA A 220 -10.25 -1.72 0.76
N GLY A 221 -10.51 -2.97 1.16
CA GLY A 221 -11.64 -3.75 0.64
C GLY A 221 -12.98 -3.11 0.97
N CYS A 222 -13.18 -2.66 2.21
CA CYS A 222 -14.41 -1.96 2.61
C CYS A 222 -14.63 -0.68 1.78
N ILE A 223 -13.57 0.12 1.59
CA ILE A 223 -13.63 1.36 0.81
C ILE A 223 -13.87 1.06 -0.68
N PHE A 224 -13.31 -0.03 -1.20
CA PHE A 224 -13.56 -0.47 -2.56
C PHE A 224 -15.05 -0.77 -2.80
N VAL A 225 -15.68 -1.56 -1.92
CA VAL A 225 -17.12 -1.86 -2.01
C VAL A 225 -17.94 -0.57 -1.96
N MET A 226 -17.53 0.37 -1.10
CA MET A 226 -18.21 1.65 -0.91
C MET A 226 -18.13 2.55 -2.15
N ASN A 227 -16.99 2.57 -2.83
CA ASN A 227 -16.73 3.41 -4.00
C ASN A 227 -17.31 2.84 -5.30
N ILE A 228 -17.23 1.51 -5.48
CA ILE A 228 -17.58 0.84 -6.74
C ILE A 228 -19.04 0.36 -6.72
N GLY A 229 -19.54 -0.10 -5.57
CA GLY A 229 -20.92 -0.57 -5.42
C GLY A 229 -21.18 -1.99 -5.89
N PHE A 230 -20.13 -2.74 -6.27
CA PHE A 230 -20.15 -4.17 -6.56
C PHE A 230 -18.73 -4.76 -6.39
N VAL A 231 -18.62 -6.09 -6.30
CA VAL A 231 -17.33 -6.78 -6.15
C VAL A 231 -17.16 -7.84 -7.24
N PRO A 232 -16.34 -7.55 -8.26
CA PRO A 232 -15.94 -8.56 -9.24
C PRO A 232 -15.14 -9.69 -8.62
N ASN A 233 -15.20 -10.88 -9.23
CA ASN A 233 -14.45 -12.06 -8.81
C ASN A 233 -12.92 -11.96 -8.97
N GLN A 234 -12.42 -10.90 -9.61
CA GLN A 234 -10.98 -10.61 -9.77
C GLN A 234 -10.52 -9.40 -8.94
N THR A 235 -11.34 -8.90 -8.02
CA THR A 235 -11.02 -7.73 -7.19
C THR A 235 -9.67 -7.90 -6.48
N GLY A 236 -8.82 -6.86 -6.53
CA GLY A 236 -7.49 -6.87 -5.91
C GLY A 236 -6.42 -7.63 -6.70
N THR A 237 -6.69 -8.08 -7.92
CA THR A 237 -5.69 -8.73 -8.78
C THR A 237 -4.69 -7.73 -9.36
N GLY A 238 -3.39 -7.96 -9.16
CA GLY A 238 -2.31 -7.17 -9.76
C GLY A 238 -1.99 -5.87 -9.00
N ILE A 239 -2.82 -5.48 -8.03
CA ILE A 239 -2.59 -4.28 -7.21
C ILE A 239 -1.40 -4.47 -6.28
N GLU A 240 -1.03 -5.71 -5.93
CA GLU A 240 0.13 -6.03 -5.11
C GLU A 240 1.44 -5.41 -5.65
N LEU A 241 1.65 -5.45 -6.97
CA LEU A 241 2.81 -4.85 -7.61
C LEU A 241 2.77 -3.32 -7.54
N GLN A 242 1.58 -2.74 -7.72
CA GLN A 242 1.38 -1.29 -7.63
C GLN A 242 1.65 -0.79 -6.21
N VAL A 243 1.21 -1.53 -5.20
CA VAL A 243 1.43 -1.20 -3.77
C VAL A 243 2.91 -1.22 -3.42
N ILE A 244 3.65 -2.24 -3.88
CA ILE A 244 5.10 -2.32 -3.68
C ILE A 244 5.80 -1.19 -4.44
N ALA A 245 5.45 -0.95 -5.70
CA ALA A 245 6.00 0.12 -6.51
C ALA A 245 5.76 1.50 -5.88
N ALA A 246 4.56 1.76 -5.38
CA ALA A 246 4.19 2.99 -4.67
C ALA A 246 5.07 3.22 -3.43
N ALA A 247 5.22 2.20 -2.57
CA ALA A 247 6.01 2.30 -1.36
C ALA A 247 7.49 2.55 -1.66
N VAL A 248 8.04 1.86 -2.67
CA VAL A 248 9.44 2.02 -3.08
C VAL A 248 9.68 3.36 -3.78
N LEU A 249 8.75 3.82 -4.63
CA LEU A 249 8.76 5.15 -5.24
C LEU A 249 8.70 6.25 -4.17
N GLY A 250 7.96 5.99 -3.09
CA GLY A 250 7.91 6.80 -1.88
C GLY A 250 9.19 6.82 -1.05
N GLY A 251 10.23 6.08 -1.45
CA GLY A 251 11.55 6.07 -0.79
C GLY A 251 11.73 5.03 0.30
N ILE A 252 10.84 4.02 0.41
CA ILE A 252 11.06 2.87 1.29
C ILE A 252 12.01 1.88 0.61
N HIS A 253 13.11 1.55 1.29
CA HIS A 253 14.06 0.58 0.74
C HIS A 253 13.56 -0.86 0.93
N LEU A 254 13.69 -1.69 -0.12
CA LEU A 254 13.38 -3.13 -0.05
C LEU A 254 14.28 -3.89 0.94
N LYS A 255 15.43 -3.32 1.30
CA LYS A 255 16.31 -3.84 2.35
C LYS A 255 15.88 -3.44 3.76
N GLY A 256 14.72 -2.81 3.93
CA GLY A 256 14.18 -2.41 5.23
C GLY A 256 14.97 -1.36 5.98
N GLY A 257 14.53 -1.09 7.21
CA GLY A 257 15.17 -0.19 8.16
C GLY A 257 15.10 1.31 7.85
N THR A 258 14.62 1.69 6.67
CA THR A 258 14.61 3.08 6.19
C THR A 258 13.38 3.36 5.32
N GLY A 259 12.88 4.60 5.39
CA GLY A 259 11.72 5.06 4.63
C GLY A 259 10.69 5.83 5.47
N SER A 260 9.70 6.39 4.80
CA SER A 260 8.61 7.19 5.41
C SER A 260 7.26 6.67 4.92
N ILE A 261 6.30 6.48 5.83
CA ILE A 261 4.93 6.13 5.43
C ILE A 261 4.23 7.30 4.69
N PHE A 262 4.65 8.54 4.95
CA PHE A 262 4.23 9.70 4.17
C PHE A 262 4.77 9.63 2.74
N GLY A 263 6.04 9.25 2.61
CA GLY A 263 6.63 8.97 1.30
C GLY A 263 5.85 7.91 0.54
N ALA A 264 5.51 6.78 1.18
CA ALA A 264 4.71 5.73 0.56
C ALA A 264 3.30 6.19 0.15
N ALA A 265 2.64 7.01 0.98
CA ALA A 265 1.36 7.62 0.64
C ALA A 265 1.47 8.54 -0.58
N LEU A 266 2.51 9.38 -0.66
CA LEU A 266 2.79 10.23 -1.81
C LEU A 266 3.12 9.42 -3.08
N GLY A 267 3.87 8.33 -2.94
CA GLY A 267 4.18 7.40 -4.03
C GLY A 267 2.93 6.71 -4.58
N ALA A 268 2.03 6.28 -3.69
CA ALA A 268 0.73 5.72 -4.08
C ALA A 268 -0.15 6.76 -4.77
N PHE A 269 -0.23 7.97 -4.21
CA PHE A 269 -0.96 9.07 -4.86
C PHE A 269 -0.40 9.39 -6.24
N PHE A 270 0.92 9.40 -6.40
CA PHE A 270 1.56 9.66 -7.68
C PHE A 270 1.29 8.55 -8.71
N LEU A 271 1.33 7.27 -8.31
CA LEU A 271 0.92 6.18 -9.19
C LEU A 271 -0.56 6.28 -9.59
N GLU A 272 -1.44 6.70 -8.69
CA GLU A 272 -2.84 6.92 -9.04
C GLU A 272 -3.02 8.08 -10.03
N VAL A 273 -2.27 9.17 -9.85
CA VAL A 273 -2.27 10.30 -10.80
C VAL A 273 -1.81 9.84 -12.19
N ILE A 274 -0.81 8.95 -12.27
CA ILE A 274 -0.41 8.32 -13.53
C ILE A 274 -1.52 7.42 -14.08
N SER A 275 -2.10 6.54 -13.27
CA SER A 275 -3.21 5.65 -13.69
C SER A 275 -4.40 6.44 -14.24
N SER A 276 -4.79 7.49 -13.51
CA SER A 276 -5.87 8.38 -13.90
C SER A 276 -5.54 9.16 -15.18
N SER A 277 -4.30 9.65 -15.36
CA SER A 277 -3.94 10.38 -16.59
C SER A 277 -4.07 9.51 -17.84
N LEU A 278 -3.76 8.20 -17.75
CA LEU A 278 -3.95 7.27 -18.87
C LEU A 278 -5.41 7.21 -19.30
N VAL A 279 -6.35 7.23 -18.35
CA VAL A 279 -7.79 7.27 -18.63
C VAL A 279 -8.17 8.56 -19.38
N PHE A 280 -7.66 9.70 -18.94
CA PHE A 280 -7.89 11.00 -19.61
C PHE A 280 -7.27 11.07 -21.01
N LEU A 281 -6.16 10.35 -21.22
CA LEU A 281 -5.50 10.20 -22.51
C LEU A 281 -6.09 9.07 -23.38
N LYS A 282 -7.16 8.40 -22.92
CA LYS A 282 -7.83 7.28 -23.59
C LYS A 282 -6.90 6.08 -23.85
N ILE A 283 -5.90 5.89 -22.99
CA ILE A 283 -4.99 4.75 -23.01
C ILE A 283 -5.64 3.60 -22.22
N PRO A 284 -5.61 2.35 -22.72
CA PRO A 284 -6.22 1.21 -22.03
C PRO A 284 -5.65 0.94 -20.62
N ALA A 285 -6.50 0.49 -19.70
CA ALA A 285 -6.14 0.31 -18.28
C ALA A 285 -5.11 -0.81 -18.01
N PHE A 286 -4.90 -1.77 -18.93
CA PHE A 286 -3.90 -2.83 -18.74
C PHE A 286 -2.46 -2.30 -18.67
N TRP A 287 -2.23 -1.07 -19.14
CA TRP A 287 -0.93 -0.39 -19.00
C TRP A 287 -0.56 -0.10 -17.54
N ASN A 288 -1.52 -0.04 -16.62
CA ASN A 288 -1.26 0.25 -15.20
C ASN A 288 -0.27 -0.74 -14.57
N SER A 289 -0.45 -2.03 -14.83
CA SER A 289 0.45 -3.08 -14.33
C SER A 289 1.82 -3.03 -14.99
N ALA A 290 1.87 -2.75 -16.30
CA ALA A 290 3.13 -2.61 -17.03
C ALA A 290 3.94 -1.40 -16.54
N ILE A 291 3.30 -0.25 -16.33
CA ILE A 291 3.93 0.97 -15.83
C ILE A 291 4.43 0.76 -14.39
N SER A 292 3.61 0.15 -13.53
CA SER A 292 3.99 -0.10 -12.14
C SER A 292 5.18 -1.07 -12.05
N GLY A 293 5.17 -2.14 -12.86
CA GLY A 293 6.28 -3.08 -12.96
C GLY A 293 7.55 -2.43 -13.51
N PHE A 294 7.43 -1.63 -14.57
CA PHE A 294 8.54 -0.87 -15.14
C PHE A 294 9.13 0.12 -14.14
N LEU A 295 8.30 0.90 -13.45
CA LEU A 295 8.72 1.85 -12.42
C LEU A 295 9.44 1.13 -11.27
N LEU A 296 8.90 0.02 -10.78
CA LEU A 296 9.55 -0.77 -9.75
C LEU A 296 10.94 -1.24 -10.19
N LEU A 297 11.05 -1.82 -11.39
CA LEU A 297 12.34 -2.26 -11.95
C LEU A 297 13.32 -1.09 -12.10
N LEU A 298 12.84 0.03 -12.67
CA LEU A 298 13.63 1.24 -12.86
C LEU A 298 14.20 1.74 -11.54
N ILE A 299 13.37 1.86 -10.50
CA ILE A 299 13.80 2.35 -9.19
C ILE A 299 14.81 1.38 -8.55
N ILE A 300 14.56 0.07 -8.62
CA ILE A 300 15.48 -0.94 -8.06
C ILE A 300 16.83 -0.90 -8.77
N ILE A 301 16.84 -0.83 -10.10
CA ILE A 301 18.07 -0.76 -10.89
C ILE A 301 18.83 0.53 -10.57
N LEU A 302 18.15 1.68 -10.52
CA LEU A 302 18.76 2.96 -10.15
C LEU A 302 19.35 2.92 -8.73
N ASP A 303 18.62 2.41 -7.74
CA ASP A 303 19.12 2.27 -6.36
C ASP A 303 20.35 1.34 -6.30
N SER A 304 20.32 0.22 -7.03
CA SER A 304 21.43 -0.73 -7.11
C SER A 304 22.69 -0.12 -7.74
N VAL A 305 22.53 0.59 -8.87
CA VAL A 305 23.63 1.25 -9.58
C VAL A 305 24.22 2.39 -8.74
N LEU A 306 23.37 3.25 -8.16
CA LEU A 306 23.80 4.37 -7.31
C LEU A 306 24.58 3.87 -6.07
N LYS A 307 24.15 2.77 -5.45
CA LYS A 307 24.86 2.15 -4.33
C LYS A 307 26.21 1.58 -4.75
N LYS A 308 26.26 0.89 -5.90
CA LYS A 308 27.53 0.37 -6.44
C LYS A 308 28.52 1.51 -6.71
N TRP A 309 28.05 2.60 -7.31
CA TRP A 309 28.84 3.82 -7.56
C TRP A 309 29.39 4.42 -6.27
N LYS A 310 28.55 4.63 -5.25
CA LYS A 310 29.00 5.17 -3.95
C LYS A 310 30.04 4.27 -3.27
N LYS A 311 29.85 2.94 -3.34
CA LYS A 311 30.80 1.98 -2.77
C LYS A 311 32.15 2.05 -3.49
N LEU A 312 32.16 2.15 -4.83
CA LEU A 312 33.40 2.28 -5.61
C LEU A 312 34.14 3.58 -5.27
N ARG A 313 33.42 4.71 -5.21
CA ARG A 313 34.02 6.00 -4.85
C ARG A 313 34.63 6.02 -3.45
N GLN A 314 33.97 5.38 -2.47
CA GLN A 314 34.52 5.21 -1.13
C GLN A 314 35.79 4.35 -1.11
N LEU A 315 35.89 3.34 -1.98
CA LEU A 315 37.10 2.51 -2.10
C LEU A 315 38.25 3.28 -2.76
N GLU A 316 37.95 4.13 -3.74
CA GLU A 316 38.94 5.03 -4.37
C GLU A 316 39.47 6.05 -3.36
N GLU A 317 38.60 6.72 -2.59
CA GLU A 317 39.00 7.66 -1.54
C GLU A 317 39.88 6.99 -0.47
N ARG A 318 39.61 5.73 -0.10
CA ARG A 318 40.46 4.97 0.83
C ARG A 318 41.82 4.59 0.23
N ARG A 319 41.91 4.38 -1.09
CA ARG A 319 43.18 4.07 -1.76
C ARG A 319 44.08 5.29 -1.92
N VAL A 320 43.51 6.49 -2.08
CA VAL A 320 44.28 7.74 -2.18
C VAL A 320 44.83 8.19 -0.82
N ASN A 321 44.21 7.75 0.28
CA ASN A 321 44.61 8.10 1.65
C ASN A 321 45.54 7.06 2.33
N LEU A 322 46.02 6.06 1.58
CA LEU A 322 47.01 5.05 2.01
C LEU A 322 48.32 5.27 1.26
#